data_AF-A0A669PUK4-F1
#
_entry.id   AF-A0A669PUK4-F1
#
_cell.length_a   1.000
_cell.length_b   1.000
_cell.length_c   1.000
_cell.angle_alpha   90.00
_cell.angle_beta   90.00
_cell.angle_gamma   90.00
#
_symmetry.space_group_name_H-M   'P 1'
#
loop_
_entity.id
_entity.type
_entity.pdbx_description
1 polymer ?
#
loop_
_entity_poly.entity_id
_entity_poly.type
_entity_poly.pdbx_seq_one_letter_code
_entity_poly.pdbx_strand_id
1 'polypeptide(L)'
;MENLSKETHNLGQKKEDFCAEFQLHPNSSTKADFFIQAEDEVLKFSDLLVTSQGRPPNMCAQFSSSPGESSAVERRGKMLPEFISSWEDATGFGGKTETSFLLKELDTLRAKNKKLQDEVLEKDKELKTIKLDLELQERATEAKIAEKIAALVEEVYSAQRERDKAVMARLRLANEERDEAFLRVRRLEESLKELENINPEENDMTLQELLNRINNADTGIDILKNGAIILNRIHRTKERKKKIIAEEMNAVIEQRDAALSQCKRLEQELHHLKEQNQTSANNTRHLTAENNQERALKAEMIALQQEKEATLQQCRKLEEEIQRLRVHYSLHKPLSQGVSLNDWLRCAFITSEGGLKDREDIVTITYGQLKDLGAQLQQAQSEHQDTKLKLQKALEALKEANEKVQKLERLVDVLRKKVGAGTIRTVI
;
A
#
# COMPACT_ATOMS: atom_id res chain seq x y z
N MET A 1 -4.98 43.48 -21.74
CA MET A 1 -5.33 42.06 -22.02
C MET A 1 -5.23 41.78 -23.52
N GLU A 2 -4.04 41.91 -24.12
CA GLU A 2 -3.84 41.65 -25.57
C GLU A 2 -2.53 40.90 -25.89
N ASN A 3 -1.73 40.54 -24.87
CA ASN A 3 -0.46 39.84 -25.08
C ASN A 3 -0.53 38.32 -24.84
N LEU A 4 -1.70 37.77 -24.49
CA LEU A 4 -1.88 36.32 -24.23
C LEU A 4 -2.38 35.52 -25.45
N SER A 5 -2.77 36.18 -26.56
CA SER A 5 -3.28 35.49 -27.76
C SER A 5 -2.24 35.19 -28.84
N LYS A 6 -1.00 35.69 -28.70
CA LYS A 6 0.06 35.46 -29.72
C LYS A 6 0.92 34.22 -29.46
N GLU A 7 0.84 33.65 -28.26
CA GLU A 7 1.64 32.50 -27.86
C GLU A 7 0.95 31.16 -28.20
N THR A 8 -0.37 31.16 -28.39
CA THR A 8 -1.14 29.97 -28.76
C THR A 8 -1.08 29.63 -30.25
N HIS A 9 -0.65 30.57 -31.11
CA HIS A 9 -0.59 30.33 -32.57
C HIS A 9 0.74 29.72 -33.04
N ASN A 10 1.83 29.85 -32.27
CA ASN A 10 3.13 29.27 -32.63
C ASN A 10 3.29 27.79 -32.25
N LEU A 11 2.41 27.25 -31.39
CA LEU A 11 2.46 25.85 -30.97
C LEU A 11 1.68 24.89 -31.90
N GLY A 12 0.80 25.44 -32.75
CA GLY A 12 0.00 24.65 -33.70
C GLY A 12 0.78 24.19 -34.92
N GLN A 13 1.78 24.97 -35.36
CA GLN A 13 2.46 24.74 -36.64
C GLN A 13 3.62 23.74 -36.56
N LYS A 14 4.12 23.42 -35.36
CA LYS A 14 5.21 22.43 -35.17
C LYS A 14 4.75 20.98 -35.05
N LYS A 15 3.44 20.71 -35.03
CA LYS A 15 2.89 19.35 -34.92
C LYS A 15 2.56 18.70 -36.26
N GLU A 16 2.53 19.45 -37.36
CA GLU A 16 2.22 18.92 -38.70
C GLU A 16 3.46 18.37 -39.44
N ASP A 17 4.67 18.79 -39.08
CA ASP A 17 5.90 18.38 -39.79
C ASP A 17 6.45 17.00 -39.37
N PHE A 18 5.87 16.33 -38.37
CA PHE A 18 6.39 15.04 -37.87
C PHE A 18 5.59 13.81 -38.34
N CYS A 19 4.58 14.00 -39.19
CA CYS A 19 3.64 12.93 -39.57
C CYS A 19 3.75 12.46 -41.04
N ALA A 20 4.77 12.89 -41.79
CA ALA A 20 4.86 12.65 -43.23
C ALA A 20 5.85 11.55 -43.67
N GLU A 21 6.45 10.76 -42.78
CA GLU A 21 7.55 9.89 -43.18
C GLU A 21 7.50 8.49 -42.58
N PHE A 22 6.48 7.69 -42.91
CA PHE A 22 6.61 6.22 -42.88
C PHE A 22 5.70 5.58 -43.95
N GLN A 23 6.28 5.36 -45.13
CA GLN A 23 5.73 4.49 -46.17
C GLN A 23 6.23 3.04 -45.98
N LEU A 24 5.34 2.13 -46.36
CA LEU A 24 5.32 0.67 -46.18
C LEU A 24 6.50 -0.09 -46.84
N HIS A 25 6.86 -1.26 -46.28
CA HIS A 25 7.09 -2.50 -47.05
C HIS A 25 6.86 -3.77 -46.18
N PRO A 26 6.40 -4.91 -46.76
CA PRO A 26 5.90 -6.06 -46.00
C PRO A 26 6.86 -7.27 -45.93
N ASN A 27 6.62 -8.11 -44.91
CA ASN A 27 6.86 -9.56 -44.78
C ASN A 27 8.26 -10.17 -45.06
N SER A 28 8.82 -10.84 -44.05
CA SER A 28 9.35 -12.21 -44.21
C SER A 28 9.52 -12.93 -42.85
N SER A 29 9.20 -14.22 -42.88
CA SER A 29 9.35 -15.20 -41.80
C SER A 29 10.78 -15.73 -41.71
N THR A 30 11.32 -15.91 -40.51
CA THR A 30 12.31 -16.98 -40.27
C THR A 30 12.38 -17.38 -38.80
N LYS A 31 12.24 -18.69 -38.54
CA LYS A 31 12.56 -19.38 -37.28
C LYS A 31 14.07 -19.36 -37.03
N ALA A 32 14.48 -19.24 -35.77
CA ALA A 32 15.68 -19.90 -35.25
C ALA A 32 15.57 -20.02 -33.71
N ASP A 33 15.66 -21.26 -33.24
CA ASP A 33 15.69 -21.68 -31.84
C ASP A 33 17.01 -21.24 -31.17
N PHE A 34 16.98 -20.88 -29.88
CA PHE A 34 18.09 -21.16 -28.95
C PHE A 34 17.61 -21.28 -27.50
N PHE A 35 17.98 -22.42 -26.91
CA PHE A 35 17.88 -22.85 -25.51
C PHE A 35 18.62 -21.91 -24.55
N ILE A 36 18.05 -21.65 -23.37
CA ILE A 36 18.82 -21.48 -22.12
C ILE A 36 18.08 -22.20 -20.98
N GLN A 37 18.81 -23.11 -20.33
CA GLN A 37 18.44 -23.88 -19.15
C GLN A 37 18.33 -22.98 -17.92
N ALA A 38 17.33 -23.28 -17.08
CA ALA A 38 17.21 -22.78 -15.72
C ALA A 38 17.99 -23.71 -14.77
N GLU A 39 18.79 -23.12 -13.89
CA GLU A 39 19.20 -23.76 -12.64
C GLU A 39 19.00 -22.74 -11.50
N ASP A 40 18.05 -23.08 -10.62
CA ASP A 40 17.87 -22.50 -9.30
C ASP A 40 18.92 -23.10 -8.35
N GLU A 41 19.52 -22.31 -7.46
CA GLU A 41 19.90 -22.84 -6.15
C GLU A 41 19.87 -21.80 -5.04
N VAL A 42 19.20 -22.22 -3.97
CA VAL A 42 18.77 -21.49 -2.78
C VAL A 42 19.83 -21.64 -1.69
N LEU A 43 20.27 -20.54 -1.08
CA LEU A 43 20.93 -20.59 0.24
C LEU A 43 20.22 -19.66 1.22
N LYS A 44 19.58 -20.31 2.21
CA LYS A 44 18.97 -19.73 3.40
C LYS A 44 20.04 -19.26 4.37
N PHE A 45 19.90 -18.04 4.89
CA PHE A 45 20.55 -17.62 6.13
C PHE A 45 19.49 -17.56 7.24
N SER A 46 19.76 -18.26 8.34
CA SER A 46 19.09 -18.05 9.62
C SER A 46 20.14 -17.81 10.70
N ASP A 47 19.89 -16.74 11.46
CA ASP A 47 20.17 -16.51 12.87
C ASP A 47 21.61 -16.48 13.38
N LEU A 48 22.07 -15.29 13.75
CA LEU A 48 22.72 -15.10 15.06
C LEU A 48 22.33 -13.75 15.69
N LEU A 49 21.79 -13.86 16.90
CA LEU A 49 21.46 -12.80 17.85
C LEU A 49 22.70 -11.98 18.25
N VAL A 50 22.51 -10.66 18.34
CA VAL A 50 23.40 -9.76 19.08
C VAL A 50 22.89 -9.64 20.51
N THR A 51 23.69 -10.06 21.47
CA THR A 51 23.53 -9.69 22.88
C THR A 51 24.63 -8.73 23.27
N SER A 52 24.20 -7.55 23.70
CA SER A 52 25.00 -6.47 24.27
C SER A 52 25.56 -6.82 25.65
N GLN A 53 26.81 -6.44 25.93
CA GLN A 53 27.18 -5.90 27.24
C GLN A 53 28.54 -5.19 27.19
N GLY A 54 28.61 -4.00 27.77
CA GLY A 54 29.85 -3.21 27.89
C GLY A 54 30.44 -3.22 29.29
N ARG A 55 31.77 -3.19 29.40
CA ARG A 55 32.61 -2.19 30.12
C ARG A 55 34.11 -2.59 30.05
N PRO A 56 35.05 -1.63 30.22
CA PRO A 56 36.52 -1.78 30.09
C PRO A 56 37.18 -1.87 31.50
N PRO A 57 38.50 -1.64 31.74
CA PRO A 57 39.69 -1.56 30.87
C PRO A 57 40.85 -2.50 31.31
N ASN A 58 41.97 -2.43 30.58
CA ASN A 58 43.37 -2.44 31.08
C ASN A 58 44.31 -3.60 30.65
N MET A 59 45.57 -3.20 30.49
CA MET A 59 46.85 -3.95 30.47
C MET A 59 47.48 -4.38 29.12
N CYS A 60 48.38 -3.50 28.66
CA CYS A 60 49.82 -3.72 28.38
C CYS A 60 50.33 -5.05 27.79
N ALA A 61 50.93 -4.94 26.60
CA ALA A 61 52.35 -5.25 26.32
C ALA A 61 52.70 -4.64 24.93
N GLN A 62 53.54 -3.61 24.86
CA GLN A 62 54.96 -3.66 24.40
C GLN A 62 55.08 -4.35 23.02
N PHE A 63 55.48 -3.67 21.94
CA PHE A 63 56.75 -2.99 21.75
C PHE A 63 56.64 -1.63 21.05
N SER A 64 57.30 -0.64 21.62
CA SER A 64 57.78 0.57 20.97
C SER A 64 59.14 0.30 20.31
N SER A 65 59.46 1.00 19.22
CA SER A 65 60.71 1.76 19.09
C SER A 65 60.70 2.65 17.85
N SER A 66 60.99 3.93 18.11
CA SER A 66 61.28 5.02 17.15
C SER A 66 62.51 4.75 16.27
N PRO A 67 62.70 5.54 15.19
CA PRO A 67 63.82 5.41 14.27
C PRO A 67 65.10 5.99 14.89
N GLY A 68 66.18 5.20 14.88
CA GLY A 68 67.54 5.63 15.19
C GLY A 68 68.40 5.60 13.94
N GLU A 69 68.94 6.75 13.55
CA GLU A 69 70.07 6.86 12.64
C GLU A 69 71.32 6.24 13.28
N SER A 70 72.15 5.55 12.48
CA SER A 70 73.62 5.70 12.49
C SER A 70 74.29 4.80 11.43
N SER A 71 75.07 5.48 10.58
CA SER A 71 76.33 5.10 9.93
C SER A 71 76.97 3.71 10.13
N ALA A 72 77.49 3.16 9.02
CA ALA A 72 78.80 2.53 8.85
C ALA A 72 79.01 2.29 7.33
N VAL A 73 79.83 3.04 6.60
CA VAL A 73 81.29 2.90 6.50
C VAL A 73 81.72 1.43 6.38
N GLU A 74 82.04 0.94 5.18
CA GLU A 74 83.41 0.93 4.62
C GLU A 74 83.50 0.00 3.38
N ARG A 75 84.45 0.33 2.49
CA ARG A 75 85.30 -0.62 1.73
C ARG A 75 84.71 -1.39 0.54
N ARG A 76 84.88 -0.84 -0.66
CA ARG A 76 86.09 -1.05 -1.52
C ARG A 76 85.80 -0.75 -2.99
N GLY A 77 86.09 0.48 -3.41
CA GLY A 77 86.81 0.66 -4.66
C GLY A 77 88.25 0.19 -4.43
N LYS A 78 88.54 -1.08 -4.72
CA LYS A 78 89.91 -1.52 -4.94
C LYS A 78 90.16 -1.40 -6.44
N MET A 79 91.08 -0.50 -6.80
CA MET A 79 91.89 -0.69 -8.00
C MET A 79 92.29 -2.16 -8.05
N LEU A 80 92.05 -2.80 -9.20
CA LEU A 80 92.78 -4.00 -9.58
C LEU A 80 94.27 -3.74 -9.27
N PRO A 81 94.96 -4.62 -8.54
CA PRO A 81 96.40 -4.69 -8.67
C PRO A 81 96.68 -5.00 -10.15
N GLU A 82 97.51 -4.18 -10.79
CA GLU A 82 98.24 -4.61 -11.98
C GLU A 82 99.02 -5.88 -11.59
N PHE A 83 98.41 -7.04 -11.81
CA PHE A 83 99.11 -8.31 -11.82
C PHE A 83 99.50 -8.59 -13.27
N ILE A 84 100.29 -7.68 -13.85
CA ILE A 84 101.12 -8.03 -15.01
C ILE A 84 102.35 -8.72 -14.43
N SER A 85 102.19 -10.01 -14.08
CA SER A 85 103.34 -10.89 -14.04
C SER A 85 103.59 -11.34 -15.47
N SER A 86 104.73 -10.89 -15.97
CA SER A 86 105.46 -11.39 -17.14
C SER A 86 105.18 -12.87 -17.42
N TRP A 87 104.68 -13.15 -18.63
CA TRP A 87 104.81 -14.47 -19.25
C TRP A 87 105.82 -14.31 -20.39
N GLU A 88 107.09 -14.13 -20.04
CA GLU A 88 108.16 -14.35 -21.00
C GLU A 88 108.28 -15.85 -21.29
N ASP A 89 108.03 -16.17 -22.57
CA ASP A 89 108.61 -17.26 -23.35
C ASP A 89 108.72 -18.66 -22.72
N ALA A 90 107.67 -19.45 -22.93
CA ALA A 90 107.81 -20.90 -23.07
C ALA A 90 107.33 -21.32 -24.48
N THR A 91 108.23 -21.21 -25.45
CA THR A 91 108.05 -21.80 -26.77
C THR A 91 108.17 -23.33 -26.63
N GLY A 92 107.05 -24.02 -26.52
CA GLY A 92 106.96 -25.48 -26.48
C GLY A 92 105.64 -25.94 -27.07
N PHE A 93 105.69 -26.91 -27.99
CA PHE A 93 104.66 -27.33 -28.93
C PHE A 93 103.40 -28.03 -28.30
N GLY A 94 102.86 -27.47 -27.21
CA GLY A 94 101.61 -27.89 -26.53
C GLY A 94 100.64 -26.73 -26.23
N GLY A 95 101.08 -25.46 -26.34
CA GLY A 95 100.28 -24.28 -25.97
C GLY A 95 99.16 -23.90 -26.95
N LYS A 96 99.22 -24.29 -28.23
CA LYS A 96 98.16 -23.96 -29.22
C LYS A 96 96.85 -24.72 -28.96
N THR A 97 96.96 -25.96 -28.50
CA THR A 97 95.81 -26.76 -28.08
C THR A 97 95.20 -26.21 -26.80
N GLU A 98 96.03 -25.92 -25.79
CA GLU A 98 95.59 -25.39 -24.50
C GLU A 98 94.95 -23.99 -24.61
N THR A 99 95.54 -23.10 -25.41
CA THR A 99 94.93 -21.79 -25.73
C THR A 99 93.58 -21.91 -26.43
N SER A 100 93.40 -22.91 -27.32
CA SER A 100 92.12 -23.16 -27.99
C SER A 100 91.03 -23.72 -27.05
N PHE A 101 91.41 -24.55 -26.08
CA PHE A 101 90.50 -25.06 -25.05
C PHE A 101 90.05 -23.92 -24.11
N LEU A 102 90.98 -23.08 -23.67
CA LEU A 102 90.69 -21.92 -22.83
C LEU A 102 89.78 -20.89 -23.54
N LEU A 103 89.95 -20.66 -24.85
CA LEU A 103 89.04 -19.81 -25.62
C LEU A 103 87.62 -20.37 -25.67
N LYS A 104 87.48 -21.68 -25.95
CA LYS A 104 86.16 -22.35 -25.96
C LYS A 104 85.50 -22.26 -24.59
N GLU A 105 86.26 -22.47 -23.52
CA GLU A 105 85.76 -22.34 -22.16
C GLU A 105 85.32 -20.90 -21.86
N LEU A 106 86.12 -19.90 -22.24
CA LEU A 106 85.77 -18.49 -22.13
C LEU A 106 84.49 -18.15 -22.90
N ASP A 107 84.33 -18.67 -24.12
CA ASP A 107 83.12 -18.49 -24.92
C ASP A 107 81.90 -19.16 -24.25
N THR A 108 82.07 -20.36 -23.67
CA THR A 108 81.00 -21.00 -22.89
C THR A 108 80.63 -20.20 -21.65
N LEU A 109 81.61 -19.58 -20.97
CA LEU A 109 81.39 -18.72 -19.82
C LEU A 109 80.69 -17.42 -20.21
N ARG A 110 81.06 -16.80 -21.35
CA ARG A 110 80.35 -15.62 -21.87
C ARG A 110 78.91 -15.94 -22.24
N ALA A 111 78.66 -17.07 -22.90
CA ALA A 111 77.30 -17.51 -23.23
C ALA A 111 76.45 -17.75 -21.97
N LYS A 112 77.04 -18.40 -20.95
CA LYS A 112 76.38 -18.59 -19.64
C LYS A 112 76.11 -17.25 -18.96
N ASN A 113 77.07 -16.32 -18.94
CA ASN A 113 76.89 -15.01 -18.31
C ASN A 113 75.80 -14.19 -19.01
N LYS A 114 75.78 -14.18 -20.35
CA LYS A 114 74.69 -13.56 -21.13
C LYS A 114 73.33 -14.16 -20.78
N LYS A 115 73.24 -15.50 -20.72
CA LYS A 115 72.00 -16.19 -20.33
C LYS A 115 71.54 -15.81 -18.91
N LEU A 116 72.47 -15.70 -17.97
CA LEU A 116 72.17 -15.25 -16.61
C LEU A 116 71.72 -13.78 -16.57
N GLN A 117 72.31 -12.91 -17.37
CA GLN A 117 71.86 -11.52 -17.50
C GLN A 117 70.44 -11.43 -18.07
N ASP A 118 70.14 -12.20 -19.11
CA ASP A 118 68.79 -12.25 -19.70
C ASP A 118 67.77 -12.78 -18.68
N GLU A 119 68.12 -13.81 -17.90
CA GLU A 119 67.26 -14.36 -16.85
C GLU A 119 67.05 -13.37 -15.69
N VAL A 120 68.08 -12.61 -15.29
CA VAL A 120 67.93 -11.54 -14.29
C VAL A 120 67.00 -10.43 -14.80
N LEU A 121 67.15 -10.01 -16.06
CA LEU A 121 66.29 -8.99 -16.67
C LEU A 121 64.83 -9.47 -16.80
N GLU A 122 64.62 -10.76 -17.04
CA GLU A 122 63.29 -11.37 -17.07
C GLU A 122 62.66 -11.38 -15.67
N LYS A 123 63.38 -11.85 -14.65
CA LYS A 123 62.92 -11.85 -13.26
C LYS A 123 62.65 -10.43 -12.73
N ASP A 124 63.45 -9.44 -13.14
CA ASP A 124 63.20 -8.04 -12.81
C ASP A 124 61.90 -7.50 -13.42
N LYS A 125 61.52 -7.95 -14.63
CA LYS A 125 60.23 -7.59 -15.25
C LYS A 125 59.08 -8.28 -14.53
N GLU A 126 59.22 -9.55 -14.19
CA GLU A 126 58.22 -10.30 -13.41
C GLU A 126 57.99 -9.64 -12.04
N LEU A 127 59.06 -9.29 -11.32
CA LEU A 127 58.97 -8.60 -10.02
C LEU A 127 58.27 -7.24 -10.14
N LYS A 128 58.57 -6.46 -11.18
CA LYS A 128 57.86 -5.19 -11.42
C LYS A 128 56.38 -5.39 -11.70
N THR A 129 56.03 -6.44 -12.43
CA THR A 129 54.63 -6.77 -12.76
C THR A 129 53.88 -7.17 -11.50
N ILE A 130 54.43 -8.10 -10.70
CA ILE A 130 53.84 -8.53 -9.43
C ILE A 130 53.67 -7.36 -8.46
N LYS A 131 54.66 -6.45 -8.39
CA LYS A 131 54.58 -5.26 -7.54
C LYS A 131 53.41 -4.35 -7.96
N LEU A 132 53.24 -4.10 -9.25
CA LEU A 132 52.12 -3.30 -9.76
C LEU A 132 50.78 -3.99 -9.48
N ASP A 133 50.68 -5.31 -9.66
CA ASP A 133 49.46 -6.06 -9.37
C ASP A 133 49.07 -6.00 -7.88
N LEU A 134 50.06 -6.10 -6.98
CA LEU A 134 49.85 -5.94 -5.55
C LEU A 134 49.36 -4.52 -5.20
N GLU A 135 49.98 -3.48 -5.75
CA GLU A 135 49.55 -2.08 -5.55
C GLU A 135 48.13 -1.84 -6.09
N LEU A 136 47.76 -2.45 -7.22
CA LEU A 136 46.41 -2.38 -7.78
C LEU A 136 45.40 -3.11 -6.88
N GLN A 137 45.75 -4.28 -6.35
CA GLN A 137 44.90 -5.02 -5.42
C GLN A 137 44.68 -4.25 -4.12
N GLU A 138 45.73 -3.65 -3.56
CA GLU A 138 45.66 -2.80 -2.36
C GLU A 138 44.68 -1.63 -2.59
N ARG A 139 44.87 -0.87 -3.68
CA ARG A 139 43.95 0.23 -4.04
C ARG A 139 42.52 -0.24 -4.26
N ALA A 140 42.31 -1.41 -4.86
CA ALA A 140 40.98 -1.96 -5.04
C ALA A 140 40.31 -2.31 -3.70
N THR A 141 41.07 -2.81 -2.72
CA THR A 141 40.53 -3.08 -1.37
C THR A 141 40.26 -1.79 -0.60
N GLU A 142 41.12 -0.79 -0.69
CA GLU A 142 40.91 0.53 -0.10
C GLU A 142 39.66 1.22 -0.65
N ALA A 143 39.45 1.17 -1.98
CA ALA A 143 38.25 1.71 -2.62
C ALA A 143 36.97 1.03 -2.12
N LYS A 144 36.98 -0.30 -1.99
CA LYS A 144 35.83 -1.07 -1.43
C LYS A 144 35.55 -0.71 0.02
N ILE A 145 36.58 -0.44 0.81
CA ILE A 145 36.42 0.00 2.21
C ILE A 145 35.83 1.41 2.24
N ALA A 146 36.35 2.33 1.42
CA ALA A 146 35.85 3.70 1.33
C ALA A 146 34.39 3.76 0.87
N GLU A 147 34.00 2.93 -0.10
CA GLU A 147 32.61 2.79 -0.56
C GLU A 147 31.67 2.34 0.58
N LYS A 148 32.07 1.30 1.33
CA LYS A 148 31.29 0.83 2.49
C LYS A 148 31.17 1.91 3.57
N ILE A 149 32.25 2.64 3.84
CA ILE A 149 32.24 3.74 4.82
C ILE A 149 31.31 4.86 4.33
N ALA A 150 31.37 5.24 3.05
CA ALA A 150 30.50 6.27 2.48
C ALA A 150 29.02 5.87 2.59
N ALA A 151 28.67 4.63 2.25
CA ALA A 151 27.32 4.11 2.38
C ALA A 151 26.80 4.16 3.83
N LEU A 152 27.62 3.73 4.80
CA LEU A 152 27.26 3.79 6.23
C LEU A 152 27.07 5.24 6.71
N VAL A 153 27.93 6.16 6.26
CA VAL A 153 27.80 7.58 6.60
C VAL A 153 26.50 8.16 6.04
N GLU A 154 26.15 7.86 4.80
CA GLU A 154 24.87 8.28 4.21
C GLU A 154 23.66 7.71 4.96
N GLU A 155 23.72 6.44 5.36
CA GLU A 155 22.67 5.80 6.14
C GLU A 155 22.49 6.50 7.51
N VAL A 156 23.59 6.78 8.21
CA VAL A 156 23.55 7.54 9.48
C VAL A 156 22.94 8.93 9.27
N TYR A 157 23.31 9.65 8.20
CA TYR A 157 22.71 10.95 7.89
C TYR A 157 21.22 10.85 7.54
N SER A 158 20.79 9.80 6.85
CA SER A 158 19.38 9.55 6.54
C SER A 158 18.58 9.28 7.81
N ALA A 159 19.05 8.37 8.67
CA ALA A 159 18.44 8.05 9.95
C ALA A 159 18.41 9.28 10.89
N GLN A 160 19.45 10.13 10.84
CA GLN A 160 19.49 11.39 11.58
C GLN A 160 18.35 12.32 11.16
N ARG A 161 18.19 12.54 9.86
CA ARG A 161 17.12 13.39 9.32
C ARG A 161 15.74 12.85 9.65
N GLU A 162 15.54 11.54 9.60
CA GLU A 162 14.27 10.91 9.97
C GLU A 162 13.95 11.08 11.45
N ARG A 163 14.94 10.87 12.32
CA ARG A 163 14.79 11.12 13.76
C ARG A 163 14.42 12.57 14.05
N ASP A 164 15.10 13.53 13.42
CA ASP A 164 14.85 14.95 13.63
C ASP A 164 13.45 15.35 13.14
N LYS A 165 13.01 14.80 12.00
CA LYS A 165 11.62 14.95 11.52
C LYS A 165 10.62 14.38 12.51
N ALA A 166 10.86 13.18 13.04
CA ALA A 166 9.97 12.53 14.01
C ALA A 166 9.89 13.32 15.33
N VAL A 167 11.03 13.83 15.81
CA VAL A 167 11.09 14.68 17.01
C VAL A 167 10.33 15.98 16.78
N MET A 168 10.54 16.65 15.66
CA MET A 168 9.82 17.89 15.32
C MET A 168 8.31 17.65 15.15
N ALA A 169 7.90 16.51 14.60
CA ALA A 169 6.49 16.13 14.51
C ALA A 169 5.87 15.91 15.90
N ARG A 170 6.54 15.17 16.79
CA ARG A 170 6.08 14.97 18.17
C ARG A 170 5.97 16.28 18.95
N LEU A 171 6.94 17.18 18.79
CA LEU A 171 6.92 18.48 19.45
C LEU A 171 5.76 19.35 18.96
N ARG A 172 5.44 19.31 17.66
CA ARG A 172 4.26 20.01 17.11
C ARG A 172 2.97 19.47 17.69
N LEU A 173 2.78 18.14 17.68
CA LEU A 173 1.60 17.51 18.27
C LEU A 173 1.44 17.86 19.76
N ALA A 174 2.51 17.80 20.54
CA ALA A 174 2.45 18.18 21.96
C ALA A 174 2.06 19.65 22.16
N ASN A 175 2.51 20.56 21.28
CA ASN A 175 2.09 21.96 21.32
C ASN A 175 0.62 22.11 20.93
N GLU A 176 0.16 21.43 19.88
CA GLU A 176 -1.25 21.43 19.44
C GLU A 176 -2.17 20.90 20.55
N GLU A 177 -1.82 19.78 21.18
CA GLU A 177 -2.58 19.21 22.31
C GLU A 177 -2.63 20.15 23.51
N ARG A 178 -1.50 20.80 23.85
CA ARG A 178 -1.45 21.80 24.92
C ARG A 178 -2.32 23.01 24.60
N ASP A 179 -2.26 23.50 23.37
CA ASP A 179 -3.01 24.68 22.95
C ASP A 179 -4.52 24.35 22.89
N GLU A 180 -4.90 23.14 22.46
CA GLU A 180 -6.27 22.64 22.56
C GLU A 180 -6.75 22.53 24.01
N ALA A 181 -5.92 21.97 24.90
CA ALA A 181 -6.25 21.87 26.33
C ALA A 181 -6.45 23.27 26.94
N PHE A 182 -5.59 24.21 26.57
CA PHE A 182 -5.70 25.60 27.01
C PHE A 182 -6.99 26.27 26.50
N LEU A 183 -7.37 26.03 25.25
CA LEU A 183 -8.64 26.49 24.69
C LEU A 183 -9.85 25.88 25.41
N ARG A 184 -9.80 24.58 25.75
CA ARG A 184 -10.86 23.92 26.54
C ARG A 184 -10.99 24.54 27.92
N VAL A 185 -9.88 24.77 28.61
CA VAL A 185 -9.88 25.42 29.93
C VAL A 185 -10.47 26.82 29.84
N ARG A 186 -10.06 27.65 28.87
CA ARG A 186 -10.65 28.99 28.69
C ARG A 186 -12.16 28.95 28.45
N ARG A 187 -12.65 28.05 27.59
CA ARG A 187 -14.09 27.89 27.36
C ARG A 187 -14.82 27.50 28.64
N LEU A 188 -14.22 26.63 29.46
CA LEU A 188 -14.79 26.24 30.74
C LEU A 188 -14.80 27.42 31.73
N GLU A 189 -13.72 28.20 31.82
CA GLU A 189 -13.65 29.42 32.63
C GLU A 189 -14.71 30.45 32.20
N GLU A 190 -14.88 30.67 30.89
CA GLU A 190 -15.93 31.51 30.34
C GLU A 190 -17.31 31.00 30.72
N SER A 191 -17.57 29.69 30.58
CA SER A 191 -18.85 29.07 30.97
C SER A 191 -19.10 29.16 32.47
N LEU A 192 -18.06 29.06 33.31
CA LEU A 192 -18.16 29.17 34.75
C LEU A 192 -18.46 30.60 35.16
N LYS A 193 -17.85 31.59 34.50
CA LYS A 193 -18.15 33.01 34.70
C LYS A 193 -19.56 33.38 34.23
N GLU A 194 -20.06 32.73 33.17
CA GLU A 194 -21.48 32.84 32.80
C GLU A 194 -22.40 32.25 33.88
N LEU A 195 -21.99 31.14 34.53
CA LEU A 195 -22.75 30.47 35.58
C LEU A 195 -22.72 31.24 36.91
N GLU A 196 -21.61 31.88 37.27
CA GLU A 196 -21.48 32.75 38.46
C GLU A 196 -22.43 33.96 38.39
N ASN A 197 -22.82 34.38 37.17
CA ASN A 197 -23.84 35.40 36.95
C ASN A 197 -25.29 34.87 37.06
N ILE A 198 -25.50 33.61 37.40
CA ILE A 198 -26.83 33.00 37.59
C ILE A 198 -27.07 32.82 39.09
N ASN A 199 -27.64 33.85 39.74
CA ASN A 199 -28.23 33.64 41.06
C ASN A 199 -29.42 32.65 40.91
N PRO A 200 -29.39 31.45 41.52
CA PRO A 200 -30.42 30.43 41.31
C PRO A 200 -31.80 30.88 41.81
N GLU A 201 -31.88 31.63 42.91
CA GLU A 201 -33.15 32.21 43.42
C GLU A 201 -33.80 33.18 42.42
N GLU A 202 -33.01 33.84 41.57
CA GLU A 202 -33.51 34.82 40.60
C GLU A 202 -34.00 34.20 39.29
N ASN A 203 -33.75 32.91 39.03
CA ASN A 203 -34.19 32.23 37.81
C ASN A 203 -35.52 31.47 38.00
N ASP A 204 -35.82 31.02 39.22
CA ASP A 204 -37.06 30.28 39.51
C ASP A 204 -38.28 31.18 39.72
N MET A 205 -38.08 32.48 40.00
CA MET A 205 -39.20 33.41 40.14
C MET A 205 -39.97 33.59 38.83
N THR A 206 -41.30 33.64 38.89
CA THR A 206 -42.08 33.99 37.68
C THR A 206 -41.90 35.47 37.32
N LEU A 207 -42.11 35.84 36.05
CA LEU A 207 -42.10 37.27 35.67
C LEU A 207 -43.14 38.06 36.47
N GLN A 208 -44.28 37.42 36.77
CA GLN A 208 -45.34 38.00 37.58
C GLN A 208 -44.88 38.26 39.03
N GLU A 209 -44.14 37.33 39.65
CA GLU A 209 -43.56 37.53 40.98
C GLU A 209 -42.54 38.67 41.00
N LEU A 210 -41.68 38.79 39.98
CA LEU A 210 -40.72 39.89 39.87
C LEU A 210 -41.41 41.25 39.71
N LEU A 211 -42.46 41.32 38.88
CA LEU A 211 -43.26 42.53 38.72
C LEU A 211 -44.02 42.89 39.99
N ASN A 212 -44.58 41.90 40.69
CA ASN A 212 -45.24 42.11 41.99
C ASN A 212 -44.26 42.61 43.06
N ARG A 213 -43.03 42.09 43.07
CA ARG A 213 -41.97 42.57 43.97
C ARG A 213 -41.51 43.99 43.65
N ILE A 214 -41.44 44.37 42.37
CA ILE A 214 -41.17 45.75 41.96
C ILE A 214 -42.31 46.67 42.41
N ASN A 215 -43.56 46.25 42.21
CA ASN A 215 -44.74 47.05 42.55
C ASN A 215 -44.90 47.23 44.08
N ASN A 216 -44.42 46.29 44.87
CA ASN A 216 -44.49 46.30 46.33
C ASN A 216 -43.15 46.61 47.01
N ALA A 217 -42.15 47.12 46.28
CA ALA A 217 -40.83 47.42 46.83
C ALA A 217 -40.84 48.74 47.61
N ASP A 218 -40.40 48.69 48.87
CA ASP A 218 -40.32 49.88 49.76
C ASP A 218 -39.08 50.75 49.48
N THR A 219 -38.09 50.23 48.76
CA THR A 219 -36.85 50.94 48.42
C THR A 219 -36.54 50.93 46.92
N GLY A 220 -35.95 52.03 46.43
CA GLY A 220 -35.48 52.11 45.04
C GLY A 220 -34.38 51.11 44.69
N ILE A 221 -33.63 50.64 45.69
CA ILE A 221 -32.60 49.60 45.53
C ILE A 221 -33.26 48.26 45.17
N ASP A 222 -34.37 47.91 45.81
CA ASP A 222 -35.09 46.66 45.54
C ASP A 222 -35.80 46.69 44.18
N ILE A 223 -36.29 47.86 43.76
CA ILE A 223 -36.78 48.08 42.39
C ILE A 223 -35.66 47.82 41.38
N LEU A 224 -34.47 48.38 41.59
CA LEU A 224 -33.33 48.21 40.69
C LEU A 224 -32.84 46.77 40.63
N LYS A 225 -32.75 46.07 41.77
CA LYS A 225 -32.38 44.65 41.82
C LYS A 225 -33.35 43.78 41.02
N ASN A 226 -34.65 43.89 41.30
CA ASN A 226 -35.67 43.10 40.58
C ASN A 226 -35.75 43.50 39.09
N GLY A 227 -35.58 44.78 38.76
CA GLY A 227 -35.48 45.26 37.38
C GLY A 227 -34.27 44.70 36.63
N ALA A 228 -33.10 44.60 37.27
CA ALA A 228 -31.90 44.00 36.70
C ALA A 228 -32.10 42.52 36.37
N ILE A 229 -32.83 41.77 37.20
CA ILE A 229 -33.17 40.37 36.94
C ILE A 229 -34.02 40.25 35.65
N ILE A 230 -35.05 41.09 35.52
CA ILE A 230 -35.91 41.11 34.32
C ILE A 230 -35.08 41.45 33.07
N LEU A 231 -34.25 42.48 33.15
CA LEU A 231 -33.36 42.88 32.05
C LEU A 231 -32.39 41.77 31.65
N ASN A 232 -31.77 41.10 32.62
CA ASN A 232 -30.89 39.97 32.38
C ASN A 232 -31.62 38.80 31.71
N ARG A 233 -32.86 38.50 32.11
CA ARG A 233 -33.71 37.48 31.46
C ARG A 233 -34.03 37.83 30.01
N ILE A 234 -34.38 39.09 29.75
CA ILE A 234 -34.64 39.59 28.38
C ILE A 234 -33.37 39.48 27.53
N HIS A 235 -32.23 39.91 28.07
CA HIS A 235 -30.96 39.85 27.37
C HIS A 235 -30.55 38.40 27.05
N ARG A 236 -30.61 37.49 28.03
CA ARG A 236 -30.37 36.05 27.83
C ARG A 236 -31.29 35.45 26.77
N THR A 237 -32.57 35.79 26.80
CA THR A 237 -33.52 35.31 25.79
C THR A 237 -33.18 35.84 24.40
N LYS A 238 -32.76 37.10 24.28
CA LYS A 238 -32.33 37.70 23.03
C LYS A 238 -31.03 37.08 22.50
N GLU A 239 -30.05 36.84 23.35
CA GLU A 239 -28.78 36.20 22.97
C GLU A 239 -28.98 34.74 22.58
N ARG A 240 -29.81 33.97 23.30
CA ARG A 240 -30.20 32.61 22.89
C ARG A 240 -30.84 32.60 21.51
N LYS A 241 -31.76 33.53 21.22
CA LYS A 241 -32.35 33.66 19.88
C LYS A 241 -31.30 33.95 18.81
N LYS A 242 -30.34 34.85 19.06
CA LYS A 242 -29.24 35.12 18.13
C LYS A 242 -28.36 33.88 17.91
N LYS A 243 -28.04 33.15 18.98
CA LYS A 243 -27.25 31.91 18.92
C LYS A 243 -27.94 30.84 18.06
N ILE A 244 -29.23 30.62 18.29
CA ILE A 244 -30.04 29.70 17.47
C ILE A 244 -30.02 30.12 15.99
N ILE A 245 -30.24 31.40 15.70
CA ILE A 245 -30.20 31.91 14.32
C ILE A 245 -28.82 31.71 13.67
N ALA A 246 -27.73 31.91 14.42
CA ALA A 246 -26.37 31.70 13.91
C ALA A 246 -26.09 30.21 13.65
N GLU A 247 -26.52 29.32 14.54
CA GLU A 247 -26.41 27.87 14.37
C GLU A 247 -27.25 27.37 13.19
N GLU A 248 -28.48 27.87 13.03
CA GLU A 248 -29.33 27.57 11.87
C GLU A 248 -28.71 28.06 10.56
N MET A 249 -28.14 29.27 10.54
CA MET A 249 -27.43 29.81 9.37
C MET A 249 -26.21 28.95 9.01
N ASN A 250 -25.41 28.55 10.00
CA ASN A 250 -24.25 27.68 9.77
C ASN A 250 -24.67 26.31 9.24
N ALA A 251 -25.73 25.70 9.80
CA ALA A 251 -26.24 24.42 9.31
C ALA A 251 -26.71 24.50 7.85
N VAL A 252 -27.36 25.60 7.46
CA VAL A 252 -27.74 25.85 6.05
C VAL A 252 -26.52 26.00 5.15
N ILE A 253 -25.47 26.70 5.60
CA ILE A 253 -24.22 26.84 4.86
C ILE A 253 -23.53 25.48 4.67
N GLU A 254 -23.44 24.66 5.72
CA GLU A 254 -22.85 23.33 5.66
C GLU A 254 -23.61 22.41 4.70
N GLN A 255 -24.95 22.43 4.75
CA GLN A 255 -25.78 21.66 3.81
C GLN A 255 -25.58 22.11 2.37
N ARG A 256 -25.50 23.42 2.11
CA ARG A 256 -25.20 23.97 0.79
C ARG A 256 -23.83 23.50 0.30
N ASP A 257 -22.81 23.57 1.14
CA ASP A 257 -21.43 23.23 0.76
C ASP A 257 -21.26 21.72 0.54
N ALA A 258 -21.95 20.89 1.33
CA ALA A 258 -22.05 19.45 1.10
C ALA A 258 -22.73 19.13 -0.24
N ALA A 259 -23.85 19.80 -0.56
CA ALA A 259 -24.54 19.64 -1.84
C ALA A 259 -23.66 20.08 -3.01
N LEU A 260 -22.97 21.24 -2.91
CA LEU A 260 -22.03 21.70 -3.92
C LEU A 260 -20.87 20.72 -4.13
N SER A 261 -20.37 20.10 -3.06
CA SER A 261 -19.32 19.08 -3.15
C SER A 261 -19.80 17.81 -3.84
N GLN A 262 -21.05 17.40 -3.59
CA GLN A 262 -21.69 16.29 -4.31
C GLN A 262 -21.87 16.62 -5.79
N CYS A 263 -22.36 17.83 -6.13
CA CYS A 263 -22.50 18.25 -7.52
C CYS A 263 -21.16 18.22 -8.26
N LYS A 264 -20.09 18.78 -7.67
CA LYS A 264 -18.75 18.73 -8.27
C LYS A 264 -18.23 17.31 -8.50
N ARG A 265 -18.50 16.39 -7.57
CA ARG A 265 -18.13 14.98 -7.73
C ARG A 265 -18.88 14.33 -8.89
N LEU A 266 -20.19 14.51 -8.96
CA LEU A 266 -21.01 13.98 -10.04
C LEU A 266 -20.62 14.57 -11.40
N GLU A 267 -20.24 15.86 -11.46
CA GLU A 267 -19.69 16.48 -12.67
C GLU A 267 -18.37 15.83 -13.11
N GLN A 268 -17.48 15.51 -12.18
CA GLN A 268 -16.23 14.80 -12.48
C GLN A 268 -16.47 13.37 -12.94
N GLU A 269 -17.38 12.64 -12.29
CA GLU A 269 -17.78 11.28 -12.69
C GLU A 269 -18.39 11.27 -14.10
N LEU A 270 -19.24 12.26 -14.42
CA LEU A 270 -19.77 12.44 -15.76
C LEU A 270 -18.69 12.72 -16.80
N HIS A 271 -17.71 13.57 -16.47
CA HIS A 271 -16.58 13.83 -17.35
C HIS A 271 -15.78 12.56 -17.62
N HIS A 272 -15.46 11.80 -16.57
CA HIS A 272 -14.72 10.55 -16.66
C HIS A 272 -15.46 9.50 -17.51
N LEU A 273 -16.77 9.33 -17.29
CA LEU A 273 -17.61 8.44 -18.10
C LEU A 273 -17.68 8.87 -19.56
N LYS A 274 -17.71 10.19 -19.83
CA LYS A 274 -17.69 10.72 -21.20
C LYS A 274 -16.35 10.45 -21.88
N GLU A 275 -15.23 10.63 -21.19
CA GLU A 275 -13.89 10.28 -21.69
C GLU A 275 -13.75 8.76 -21.92
N GLN A 276 -14.25 7.93 -21.00
CA GLN A 276 -14.24 6.49 -21.14
C GLN A 276 -15.06 6.03 -22.36
N ASN A 277 -16.24 6.61 -22.58
CA ASN A 277 -17.06 6.32 -23.75
C ASN A 277 -16.43 6.83 -25.06
N GLN A 278 -15.79 8.00 -25.03
CA GLN A 278 -15.10 8.52 -26.22
C GLN A 278 -13.87 7.66 -26.57
N THR A 279 -13.13 7.20 -25.56
CA THR A 279 -11.97 6.32 -25.75
C THR A 279 -12.37 4.90 -26.17
N SER A 280 -13.50 4.38 -25.69
CA SER A 280 -14.05 3.10 -26.16
C SER A 280 -14.59 3.18 -27.59
N ALA A 281 -15.27 4.28 -27.96
CA ALA A 281 -15.78 4.51 -29.31
C ALA A 281 -14.66 4.73 -30.34
N ASN A 282 -13.55 5.34 -29.94
CA ASN A 282 -12.40 5.61 -30.81
C ASN A 282 -11.44 4.42 -30.97
N ASN A 283 -11.67 3.29 -30.28
CA ASN A 283 -10.79 2.13 -30.32
C ASN A 283 -11.45 0.98 -31.09
N THR A 284 -11.29 0.96 -32.41
CA THR A 284 -11.83 -0.07 -33.34
C THR A 284 -11.49 -1.52 -32.94
N ARG A 285 -10.42 -1.72 -32.16
CA ARG A 285 -10.05 -3.03 -31.59
C ARG A 285 -10.99 -3.52 -30.46
N HIS A 286 -11.63 -2.63 -29.71
CA HIS A 286 -12.49 -3.05 -28.59
C HIS A 286 -13.84 -3.57 -29.08
N LEU A 287 -14.45 -2.90 -30.06
CA LEU A 287 -15.69 -3.36 -30.70
C LEU A 287 -15.54 -4.73 -31.38
N THR A 288 -14.35 -5.02 -31.93
CA THR A 288 -14.08 -6.32 -32.57
C THR A 288 -13.79 -7.43 -31.57
N ALA A 289 -13.13 -7.13 -30.45
CA ALA A 289 -12.90 -8.09 -29.36
C ALA A 289 -14.21 -8.48 -28.64
N GLU A 290 -15.05 -7.50 -28.31
CA GLU A 290 -16.34 -7.73 -27.66
C GLU A 290 -17.30 -8.49 -28.58
N ASN A 291 -17.31 -8.19 -29.88
CA ASN A 291 -18.09 -8.93 -30.87
C ASN A 291 -17.61 -10.39 -31.03
N ASN A 292 -16.29 -10.61 -30.99
CA ASN A 292 -15.73 -11.97 -31.03
C ASN A 292 -16.07 -12.78 -29.76
N GLN A 293 -16.08 -12.12 -28.60
CA GLN A 293 -16.49 -12.75 -27.34
C GLN A 293 -17.99 -13.06 -27.32
N GLU A 294 -18.83 -12.17 -27.85
CA GLU A 294 -20.27 -12.41 -28.00
C GLU A 294 -20.56 -13.58 -28.96
N ARG A 295 -19.81 -13.70 -30.07
CA ARG A 295 -19.91 -14.84 -30.98
C ARG A 295 -19.47 -16.15 -30.31
N ALA A 296 -18.41 -16.13 -29.51
CA ALA A 296 -17.93 -17.30 -28.78
C ALA A 296 -18.99 -17.80 -27.78
N LEU A 297 -19.57 -16.90 -26.99
CA LEU A 297 -20.63 -17.24 -26.03
C LEU A 297 -21.90 -17.77 -26.72
N LYS A 298 -22.26 -17.22 -27.89
CA LYS A 298 -23.38 -17.74 -28.70
C LYS A 298 -23.10 -19.15 -29.22
N ALA A 299 -21.88 -19.42 -29.68
CA ALA A 299 -21.49 -20.76 -30.14
C ALA A 299 -21.51 -21.78 -28.99
N GLU A 300 -21.04 -21.40 -27.81
CA GLU A 300 -21.06 -22.23 -26.61
C GLU A 300 -22.49 -22.53 -26.14
N MET A 301 -23.38 -21.53 -26.15
CA MET A 301 -24.80 -21.72 -25.82
C MET A 301 -25.48 -22.72 -26.77
N ILE A 302 -25.19 -22.64 -28.08
CA ILE A 302 -25.73 -23.58 -29.07
C ILE A 302 -25.18 -25.00 -28.83
N ALA A 303 -23.88 -25.13 -28.53
CA ALA A 303 -23.27 -26.43 -28.25
C ALA A 303 -23.87 -27.08 -26.99
N LEU A 304 -24.03 -26.32 -25.90
CA LEU A 304 -24.67 -26.79 -24.67
C LEU A 304 -26.12 -27.22 -24.89
N GLN A 305 -26.86 -26.49 -25.74
CA GLN A 305 -28.23 -26.85 -26.09
C GLN A 305 -28.28 -28.17 -26.87
N GLN A 306 -27.37 -28.38 -27.83
CA GLN A 306 -27.27 -29.63 -28.57
C GLN A 306 -26.87 -30.81 -27.68
N GLU A 307 -25.95 -30.61 -26.75
CA GLU A 307 -25.55 -31.63 -25.76
C GLU A 307 -26.71 -32.00 -24.83
N LYS A 308 -27.46 -31.00 -24.34
CA LYS A 308 -28.68 -31.21 -23.56
C LYS A 308 -29.73 -32.01 -24.35
N GLU A 309 -29.92 -31.72 -25.62
CA GLU A 309 -30.87 -32.46 -26.46
C GLU A 309 -30.41 -33.90 -26.71
N ALA A 310 -29.12 -34.13 -26.95
CA ALA A 310 -28.55 -35.45 -27.12
C ALA A 310 -28.67 -36.31 -25.84
N THR A 311 -28.38 -35.73 -24.68
CA THR A 311 -28.52 -36.40 -23.38
C THR A 311 -29.99 -36.71 -23.08
N LEU A 312 -30.92 -35.79 -23.35
CA LEU A 312 -32.36 -36.06 -23.21
C LEU A 312 -32.85 -37.18 -24.15
N GLN A 313 -32.30 -37.29 -25.35
CA GLN A 313 -32.61 -38.41 -26.24
C GLN A 313 -32.06 -39.74 -25.69
N GLN A 314 -30.86 -39.73 -25.11
CA GLN A 314 -30.31 -40.92 -24.45
C GLN A 314 -31.14 -41.34 -23.24
N CYS A 315 -31.54 -40.40 -22.38
CA CYS A 315 -32.42 -40.67 -21.25
C CYS A 315 -33.73 -41.33 -21.67
N ARG A 316 -34.37 -40.84 -22.75
CA ARG A 316 -35.59 -41.46 -23.29
C ARG A 316 -35.36 -42.90 -23.76
N LYS A 317 -34.26 -43.19 -24.45
CA LYS A 317 -33.93 -44.56 -24.88
C LYS A 317 -33.71 -45.51 -23.71
N LEU A 318 -33.01 -45.04 -22.67
CA LEU A 318 -32.79 -45.82 -21.45
C LEU A 318 -34.10 -46.05 -20.70
N GLU A 319 -34.97 -45.05 -20.64
CA GLU A 319 -36.31 -45.18 -20.05
C GLU A 319 -37.15 -46.23 -20.78
N GLU A 320 -37.15 -46.22 -22.12
CA GLU A 320 -37.80 -47.26 -22.93
C GLU A 320 -37.21 -48.65 -22.67
N GLU A 321 -35.89 -48.77 -22.51
CA GLU A 321 -35.24 -50.05 -22.19
C GLU A 321 -35.60 -50.54 -20.79
N ILE A 322 -35.61 -49.66 -19.78
CA ILE A 322 -36.06 -49.99 -18.42
C ILE A 322 -37.53 -50.44 -18.45
N GLN A 323 -38.38 -49.78 -19.25
CA GLN A 323 -39.78 -50.18 -19.43
C GLN A 323 -39.86 -51.59 -20.03
N ARG A 324 -39.09 -51.88 -21.09
CA ARG A 324 -38.99 -53.21 -21.71
C ARG A 324 -38.52 -54.27 -20.70
N LEU A 325 -37.47 -53.99 -19.94
CA LEU A 325 -36.93 -54.90 -18.93
C LEU A 325 -37.91 -55.14 -17.79
N ARG A 326 -38.64 -54.11 -17.33
CA ARG A 326 -39.70 -54.26 -16.32
C ARG A 326 -40.79 -55.20 -16.80
N VAL A 327 -41.28 -55.03 -18.03
CA VAL A 327 -42.30 -55.93 -18.62
C VAL A 327 -41.75 -57.37 -18.70
N HIS A 328 -40.54 -57.56 -19.20
CA HIS A 328 -39.91 -58.87 -19.30
C HIS A 328 -39.75 -59.54 -17.91
N TYR A 329 -39.26 -58.79 -16.93
CA TYR A 329 -39.06 -59.29 -15.56
C TYR A 329 -40.38 -59.64 -14.87
N SER A 330 -41.42 -58.80 -15.00
CA SER A 330 -42.74 -59.08 -14.45
C SER A 330 -43.36 -60.36 -15.03
N LEU A 331 -43.06 -60.68 -16.29
CA LEU A 331 -43.54 -61.91 -16.94
C LEU A 331 -42.71 -63.14 -16.55
N HIS A 332 -41.40 -63.01 -16.31
CA HIS A 332 -40.50 -64.17 -16.12
C HIS A 332 -40.06 -64.46 -14.67
N LYS A 333 -40.10 -63.49 -13.75
CA LYS A 333 -39.63 -63.67 -12.36
C LYS A 333 -40.44 -64.68 -11.53
N PRO A 334 -41.79 -64.77 -11.63
CA PRO A 334 -42.56 -65.74 -10.84
C PRO A 334 -42.30 -67.20 -11.21
N LEU A 335 -41.67 -67.46 -12.35
CA LEU A 335 -41.49 -68.80 -12.91
C LEU A 335 -40.09 -69.39 -12.71
N SER A 336 -39.08 -68.60 -12.28
CA SER A 336 -37.67 -69.00 -12.43
C SER A 336 -36.88 -69.31 -11.14
N GLN A 337 -37.29 -68.89 -9.94
CA GLN A 337 -36.48 -69.11 -8.73
C GLN A 337 -37.35 -69.46 -7.51
N GLY A 338 -37.59 -70.77 -7.31
CA GLY A 338 -38.14 -71.32 -6.08
C GLY A 338 -37.14 -71.24 -4.92
N VAL A 339 -36.93 -70.05 -4.37
CA VAL A 339 -36.14 -69.81 -3.15
C VAL A 339 -37.08 -69.36 -2.03
N SER A 340 -36.98 -70.01 -0.87
CA SER A 340 -37.82 -69.77 0.31
C SER A 340 -37.76 -68.30 0.75
N LEU A 341 -38.92 -67.66 0.78
CA LEU A 341 -39.14 -66.27 1.19
C LEU A 341 -38.47 -65.92 2.54
N ASN A 342 -38.36 -66.92 3.44
CA ASN A 342 -37.92 -66.72 4.82
C ASN A 342 -36.42 -66.43 4.98
N ASP A 343 -35.55 -66.99 4.11
CA ASP A 343 -34.10 -66.79 4.23
C ASP A 343 -33.64 -65.46 3.64
N TRP A 344 -34.32 -64.98 2.60
CA TRP A 344 -34.14 -63.60 2.10
C TRP A 344 -34.56 -62.57 3.15
N LEU A 345 -35.70 -62.79 3.81
CA LEU A 345 -36.20 -61.91 4.86
C LEU A 345 -35.20 -61.83 6.02
N ARG A 346 -34.67 -62.97 6.50
CA ARG A 346 -33.76 -62.99 7.64
C ARG A 346 -32.46 -62.21 7.40
N CYS A 347 -31.83 -62.37 6.23
CA CYS A 347 -30.63 -61.60 5.89
C CYS A 347 -30.93 -60.11 5.71
N ALA A 348 -32.06 -59.76 5.07
CA ALA A 348 -32.48 -58.37 4.91
C ALA A 348 -32.79 -57.68 6.25
N PHE A 349 -33.35 -58.40 7.22
CA PHE A 349 -33.68 -57.85 8.54
C PHE A 349 -32.44 -57.43 9.34
N ILE A 350 -31.40 -58.26 9.41
CA ILE A 350 -30.18 -57.99 10.20
C ILE A 350 -29.39 -56.79 9.63
N THR A 351 -29.31 -56.64 8.30
CA THR A 351 -28.67 -55.46 7.69
C THR A 351 -29.51 -54.19 7.85
N SER A 352 -30.84 -54.33 7.95
CA SER A 352 -31.72 -53.18 8.20
C SER A 352 -31.61 -52.67 9.64
N GLU A 353 -31.47 -53.55 10.63
CA GLU A 353 -31.51 -53.17 12.06
C GLU A 353 -30.28 -52.36 12.50
N GLY A 354 -29.07 -52.75 12.07
CA GLY A 354 -27.85 -51.97 12.34
C GLY A 354 -27.86 -50.60 11.65
N GLY A 355 -28.31 -50.53 10.39
CA GLY A 355 -28.46 -49.27 9.67
C GLY A 355 -29.59 -48.38 10.20
N LEU A 356 -30.58 -48.95 10.89
CA LEU A 356 -31.66 -48.19 11.53
C LEU A 356 -31.16 -47.42 12.75
N LYS A 357 -30.18 -47.94 13.51
CA LYS A 357 -29.64 -47.28 14.69
C LYS A 357 -28.81 -46.04 14.33
N ASP A 358 -27.89 -46.17 13.38
CA ASP A 358 -27.11 -45.04 12.85
C ASP A 358 -28.03 -43.99 12.20
N ARG A 359 -29.10 -44.44 11.54
CA ARG A 359 -30.11 -43.56 10.96
C ARG A 359 -30.95 -42.85 12.03
N GLU A 360 -31.26 -43.49 13.14
CA GLU A 360 -31.97 -42.91 14.29
C GLU A 360 -31.14 -41.79 14.94
N ASP A 361 -29.83 -42.02 15.14
CA ASP A 361 -28.92 -41.01 15.68
C ASP A 361 -28.75 -39.82 14.71
N ILE A 362 -28.64 -40.06 13.40
CA ILE A 362 -28.63 -38.99 12.38
C ILE A 362 -29.96 -38.22 12.38
N VAL A 363 -31.10 -38.90 12.53
CA VAL A 363 -32.43 -38.27 12.59
C VAL A 363 -32.58 -37.39 13.82
N THR A 364 -32.08 -37.81 14.99
CA THR A 364 -32.15 -36.98 16.20
C THR A 364 -31.26 -35.74 16.11
N ILE A 365 -30.06 -35.86 15.54
CA ILE A 365 -29.15 -34.72 15.29
C ILE A 365 -29.77 -33.74 14.30
N THR A 366 -30.29 -34.23 13.17
CA THR A 366 -30.93 -33.37 12.15
C THR A 366 -32.21 -32.71 12.66
N TYR A 367 -32.98 -33.40 13.51
CA TYR A 367 -34.16 -32.82 14.17
C TYR A 367 -33.77 -31.68 15.12
N GLY A 368 -32.68 -31.83 15.89
CA GLY A 368 -32.14 -30.75 16.72
C GLY A 368 -31.73 -29.52 15.90
N GLN A 369 -30.99 -29.74 14.82
CA GLN A 369 -30.57 -28.67 13.89
C GLN A 369 -31.77 -27.96 13.24
N LEU A 370 -32.81 -28.69 12.83
CA LEU A 370 -34.03 -28.11 12.26
C LEU A 370 -34.77 -27.26 13.28
N LYS A 371 -34.82 -27.68 14.54
CA LYS A 371 -35.43 -26.91 15.63
C LYS A 371 -34.67 -25.62 15.91
N ASP A 372 -33.34 -25.68 15.95
CA ASP A 372 -32.49 -24.50 16.16
C ASP A 372 -32.58 -23.53 14.99
N LEU A 373 -32.60 -24.03 13.75
CA LEU A 373 -32.80 -23.22 12.56
C LEU A 373 -34.19 -22.56 12.54
N GLY A 374 -35.22 -23.27 13.01
CA GLY A 374 -36.57 -22.73 13.19
C GLY A 374 -36.61 -21.58 14.21
N ALA A 375 -35.90 -21.72 15.34
CA ALA A 375 -35.79 -20.66 16.33
C ALA A 375 -35.05 -19.43 15.79
N GLN A 376 -33.95 -19.64 15.04
CA GLN A 376 -33.22 -18.55 14.37
C GLN A 376 -34.08 -17.83 13.34
N LEU A 377 -34.88 -18.56 12.56
CA LEU A 377 -35.78 -17.97 11.56
C LEU A 377 -36.89 -17.15 12.24
N GLN A 378 -37.46 -17.64 13.34
CA GLN A 378 -38.47 -16.89 14.10
C GLN A 378 -37.88 -15.62 14.73
N GLN A 379 -36.65 -15.69 15.23
CA GLN A 379 -35.91 -14.52 15.75
C GLN A 379 -35.62 -13.51 14.63
N ALA A 380 -35.11 -13.95 13.48
CA ALA A 380 -34.88 -13.08 12.33
C ALA A 380 -36.17 -12.43 11.82
N GLN A 381 -37.30 -13.15 11.87
CA GLN A 381 -38.60 -12.60 11.52
C GLN A 381 -39.07 -11.52 12.50
N SER A 382 -38.87 -11.69 13.81
CA SER A 382 -39.24 -10.68 14.81
C SER A 382 -38.38 -9.43 14.69
N GLU A 383 -37.07 -9.58 14.45
CA GLU A 383 -36.15 -8.47 14.17
C GLU A 383 -36.49 -7.75 12.87
N HIS A 384 -36.85 -8.48 11.81
CA HIS A 384 -37.32 -7.90 10.56
C HIS A 384 -38.62 -7.09 10.75
N GLN A 385 -39.55 -7.56 11.59
CA GLN A 385 -40.77 -6.81 11.91
C GLN A 385 -40.47 -5.54 12.72
N ASP A 386 -39.59 -5.60 13.71
CA ASP A 386 -39.18 -4.42 14.50
C ASP A 386 -38.48 -3.37 13.64
N THR A 387 -37.55 -3.79 12.78
CA THR A 387 -36.87 -2.89 11.83
C THR A 387 -37.85 -2.27 10.84
N LYS A 388 -38.83 -3.03 10.34
CA LYS A 388 -39.90 -2.51 9.48
C LYS A 388 -40.75 -1.44 10.19
N LEU A 389 -41.09 -1.66 11.46
CA LEU A 389 -41.82 -0.66 12.26
C LEU A 389 -41.00 0.61 12.49
N LYS A 390 -39.70 0.47 12.79
CA LYS A 390 -38.78 1.62 12.91
C LYS A 390 -38.68 2.40 11.60
N LEU A 391 -38.59 1.71 10.46
CA LEU A 391 -38.57 2.34 9.14
C LEU A 391 -39.86 3.11 8.87
N GLN A 392 -41.03 2.54 9.19
CA GLN A 392 -42.31 3.22 9.02
C GLN A 392 -42.39 4.51 9.85
N LYS A 393 -41.97 4.47 11.12
CA LYS A 393 -41.91 5.66 11.98
C LYS A 393 -40.96 6.73 11.41
N ALA A 394 -39.81 6.33 10.89
CA ALA A 394 -38.87 7.25 10.26
C ALA A 394 -39.46 7.90 8.99
N LEU A 395 -40.21 7.14 8.18
CA LEU A 395 -40.90 7.66 7.00
C LEU A 395 -42.01 8.65 7.37
N GLU A 396 -42.77 8.40 8.43
CA GLU A 396 -43.78 9.33 8.94
C GLU A 396 -43.14 10.62 9.45
N ALA A 397 -42.04 10.52 10.21
CA ALA A 397 -41.27 11.68 10.66
C ALA A 397 -40.69 12.49 9.48
N LEU A 398 -40.22 11.82 8.43
CA LEU A 398 -39.74 12.47 7.21
C LEU A 398 -40.86 13.24 6.49
N LYS A 399 -42.06 12.65 6.39
CA LYS A 399 -43.23 13.33 5.81
C LYS A 399 -43.59 14.58 6.61
N GLU A 400 -43.64 14.49 7.94
CA GLU A 400 -43.94 15.64 8.80
C GLU A 400 -42.88 16.75 8.66
N ALA A 401 -41.60 16.38 8.59
CA ALA A 401 -40.52 17.32 8.35
C ALA A 401 -40.65 18.00 6.98
N ASN A 402 -40.98 17.24 5.93
CA ASN A 402 -41.19 17.79 4.60
C ASN A 402 -42.38 18.75 4.54
N GLU A 403 -43.49 18.44 5.22
CA GLU A 403 -44.62 19.37 5.35
C GLU A 403 -44.23 20.67 6.07
N LYS A 404 -43.38 20.58 7.10
CA LYS A 404 -42.83 21.77 7.78
C LYS A 404 -41.96 22.60 6.85
N VAL A 405 -41.09 21.95 6.07
CA VAL A 405 -40.26 22.64 5.05
C VAL A 405 -41.13 23.34 4.02
N GLN A 406 -42.13 22.67 3.45
CA GLN A 406 -43.05 23.29 2.49
C GLN A 406 -43.81 24.49 3.09
N LYS A 407 -44.22 24.42 4.37
CA LYS A 407 -44.83 25.57 5.06
C LYS A 407 -43.84 26.73 5.20
N LEU A 408 -42.59 26.45 5.53
CA LEU A 408 -41.53 27.45 5.63
C LEU A 408 -41.20 28.07 4.26
N GLU A 409 -41.10 27.26 3.20
CA GLU A 409 -40.90 27.75 1.83
C GLU A 409 -42.01 28.71 1.41
N ARG A 410 -43.29 28.36 1.67
CA ARG A 410 -44.43 29.26 1.41
C ARG A 410 -44.32 30.56 2.21
N LEU A 411 -43.91 30.50 3.47
CA LEU A 411 -43.70 31.70 4.29
C LEU A 411 -42.56 32.56 3.77
N VAL A 412 -41.44 31.95 3.36
CA VAL A 412 -40.31 32.63 2.75
C VAL A 412 -40.74 33.30 1.45
N ASP A 413 -41.53 32.64 0.60
CA ASP A 413 -42.06 33.23 -0.63
C ASP A 413 -42.99 34.43 -0.36
N VAL A 414 -43.85 34.33 0.66
CA VAL A 414 -44.70 35.44 1.10
C VAL A 414 -43.84 36.61 1.60
N LEU A 415 -42.80 36.34 2.39
CA LEU A 415 -41.88 37.35 2.88
C LEU A 415 -41.07 37.99 1.74
N ARG A 416 -40.56 37.19 0.80
CA ARG A 416 -39.89 37.68 -0.41
C ARG A 416 -40.80 38.59 -1.22
N LYS A 417 -42.07 38.23 -1.39
CA LYS A 417 -43.08 39.08 -2.06
C LYS A 417 -43.34 40.37 -1.28
N LYS A 418 -43.47 40.33 0.05
CA LYS A 418 -43.70 41.52 0.89
C LYS A 418 -42.49 42.46 0.96
N VAL A 419 -41.28 41.91 0.90
CA VAL A 419 -40.03 42.69 0.93
C VAL A 419 -39.67 43.20 -0.48
N GLY A 420 -39.87 42.39 -1.52
CA GLY A 420 -39.58 42.74 -2.92
C GLY A 420 -40.61 43.67 -3.55
N ALA A 421 -41.89 43.59 -3.18
CA ALA A 421 -42.88 44.61 -3.49
C ALA A 421 -42.82 45.67 -2.38
N GLY A 422 -42.00 46.71 -2.55
CA GLY A 422 -41.65 47.74 -1.54
C GLY A 422 -42.81 48.51 -0.89
N THR A 423 -43.72 47.82 -0.21
CA THR A 423 -44.80 48.38 0.60
C THR A 423 -44.48 48.15 2.08
N ILE A 424 -43.32 48.64 2.52
CA ILE A 424 -43.12 48.94 3.94
C ILE A 424 -43.82 50.27 4.17
N ARG A 425 -45.14 50.25 4.40
CA ARG A 425 -45.80 51.37 5.08
C ARG A 425 -45.35 51.32 6.53
N THR A 426 -44.25 51.99 6.82
CA THR A 426 -43.94 52.46 8.17
C THR A 426 -45.06 53.42 8.57
N VAL A 427 -46.00 52.93 9.38
CA VAL A 427 -46.88 53.80 10.16
C VAL A 427 -46.03 54.27 11.34
N ILE A 428 -45.63 55.54 11.29
CA ILE A 428 -45.11 56.29 12.44
C ILE A 428 -46.27 56.56 13.40
#